data_AF-A0A7C9A1I5-F1
#
_entry.id   AF-A0A7C9A1I5-F1
#
_cell.length_a   1.000
_cell.length_b   1.000
_cell.length_c   1.000
_cell.angle_alpha   90.00
_cell.angle_beta   90.00
_cell.angle_gamma   90.00
#
_symmetry.space_group_name_H-M   'P 1'
#
loop_
_entity.id
_entity.type
_entity.pdbx_description
1 polymer ?
#
loop_
_entity_poly.entity_id
_entity_poly.type
_entity_poly.pdbx_seq_one_letter_code
_entity_poly.pdbx_strand_id
1 'polypeptide(L)'
;ISPDQKTQAFKEVAIIRHPRIGEYAFGFITSSVTLQNYSEDEDLCCVYVPTNHLYIGDIFLVNSKDVIRPNLSVREGIEIVVSGGMSMPQILSTIDTRIDVRDRVRSNRS
;
A
#
# COMPACT_ATOMS: atom_id res chain seq x y z
N ILE A 1 19.07 -9.94 10.33
CA ILE A 1 18.19 -8.90 10.92
C ILE A 1 17.23 -9.66 11.81
N SER A 2 17.41 -9.58 13.13
CA SER A 2 16.59 -10.32 14.10
C SER A 2 15.18 -9.72 14.16
N PRO A 3 14.13 -10.53 14.29
CA PRO A 3 12.75 -10.08 14.21
C PRO A 3 12.28 -9.55 15.57
N ASP A 4 12.84 -8.42 16.02
CA ASP A 4 12.27 -7.69 17.16
C ASP A 4 11.09 -6.84 16.67
N GLN A 5 9.92 -7.46 16.81
CA GLN A 5 8.60 -6.96 17.15
C GLN A 5 8.50 -5.48 17.59
N LYS A 6 8.86 -4.50 16.74
CA LYS A 6 8.45 -3.07 16.84
C LYS A 6 8.60 -2.26 15.56
N THR A 7 9.00 -2.87 14.44
CA THR A 7 9.05 -2.19 13.14
C THR A 7 8.70 -3.21 12.06
N GLN A 8 7.40 -3.47 11.85
CA GLN A 8 7.00 -4.23 10.66
C GLN A 8 7.45 -3.42 9.43
N ALA A 9 8.44 -3.92 8.69
CA ALA A 9 9.00 -3.25 7.52
C ALA A 9 7.94 -3.02 6.43
N PHE A 10 6.96 -3.91 6.35
CA PHE A 10 5.75 -3.79 5.55
C PHE A 10 4.55 -3.61 6.47
N LYS A 11 3.79 -2.54 6.26
CA LYS A 11 2.60 -2.23 7.07
C LYS A 11 1.34 -2.82 6.45
N GLU A 12 1.20 -2.66 5.14
CA GLU A 12 -0.01 -3.02 4.39
C GLU A 12 0.37 -3.48 2.98
N VAL A 13 -0.51 -4.26 2.35
CA VAL A 13 -0.45 -4.56 0.91
C VAL A 13 -1.06 -3.39 0.14
N ALA A 14 -0.48 -3.07 -1.01
CA ALA A 14 -0.96 -2.02 -1.90
C ALA A 14 -1.06 -2.50 -3.34
N ILE A 15 -2.06 -1.99 -4.04
CA ILE A 15 -2.18 -2.03 -5.49
C ILE A 15 -2.15 -0.59 -5.99
N ILE A 16 -1.29 -0.31 -6.95
CA ILE A 16 -1.13 1.02 -7.55
C ILE A 16 -1.28 0.95 -9.06
N ARG A 17 -1.66 2.06 -9.69
CA ARG A 17 -1.66 2.15 -11.16
C ARG A 17 -0.24 2.02 -11.68
N HIS A 18 -0.03 1.15 -12.67
CA HIS A 18 1.26 1.02 -13.36
C HIS A 18 1.25 1.97 -14.60
N PRO A 19 2.41 2.42 -15.12
CA PRO A 19 2.46 3.44 -16.18
C PRO A 19 1.68 3.11 -17.46
N ARG A 20 1.42 1.83 -17.76
CA ARG A 20 0.59 1.44 -18.90
C ARG A 20 -0.88 1.39 -18.53
N ILE A 21 -1.72 1.89 -19.43
CA ILE A 21 -3.18 1.93 -19.24
C ILE A 21 -3.71 0.50 -19.04
N GLY A 22 -4.48 0.33 -17.97
CA GLY A 22 -5.09 -0.95 -17.59
C GLY A 22 -4.18 -1.85 -16.76
N GLU A 23 -2.90 -1.51 -16.58
CA GLU A 23 -1.98 -2.27 -15.72
C GLU A 23 -2.00 -1.75 -14.28
N TYR A 24 -1.72 -2.66 -13.36
CA TYR A 24 -1.58 -2.40 -11.94
C TYR A 24 -0.31 -3.08 -11.43
N ALA A 25 0.35 -2.43 -10.47
CA ALA A 25 1.47 -3.00 -9.76
C ALA A 25 1.03 -3.41 -8.34
N PHE A 26 1.58 -4.53 -7.89
CA PHE A 26 1.38 -5.08 -6.55
C PHE A 26 2.60 -4.75 -5.69
N GLY A 27 2.37 -4.28 -4.46
CA GLY A 27 3.46 -3.89 -3.59
C GLY A 27 3.04 -3.79 -2.13
N PHE A 28 3.90 -3.18 -1.32
CA PHE A 28 3.71 -3.01 0.11
C PHE A 28 3.89 -1.56 0.51
N ILE A 29 3.00 -1.06 1.34
CA ILE A 29 3.20 0.22 2.02
C ILE A 29 4.24 0.00 3.11
N THR A 30 5.35 0.73 3.02
CA THR A 30 6.44 0.70 4.01
C THR A 30 6.34 1.87 4.98
N SER A 31 5.90 3.03 4.49
CA SER A 31 5.73 4.25 5.27
C SER A 31 4.73 5.21 4.63
N SER A 32 4.34 6.23 5.40
CA SER A 32 3.58 7.39 4.92
C SER A 32 4.49 8.61 5.04
N VAL A 33 4.44 9.50 4.05
CA VAL A 33 5.28 10.69 3.94
C VAL A 33 4.39 11.86 3.55
N THR A 34 4.51 12.99 4.23
CA THR A 34 3.93 14.25 3.79
C THR A 34 4.99 15.00 2.99
N LEU A 35 4.74 15.20 1.70
CA LEU A 35 5.60 16.00 0.83
C LEU A 35 5.20 17.46 0.97
N GLN A 36 6.09 18.26 1.54
CA GLN A 36 5.85 19.69 1.72
C GLN A 36 5.96 20.43 0.39
N ASN A 37 4.94 21.23 0.07
CA ASN A 37 4.90 22.02 -1.15
C ASN A 37 4.48 23.45 -0.83
N TYR A 38 4.84 24.43 -1.67
CA TYR A 38 4.55 25.84 -1.39
C TYR A 38 3.05 26.17 -1.36
N SER A 39 2.21 25.34 -1.98
CA SER A 39 0.75 25.56 -2.09
C SER A 39 -0.04 24.69 -1.11
N GLU A 40 0.14 23.37 -1.19
CA GLU A 40 -0.53 22.39 -0.32
C GLU A 40 0.40 21.20 -0.12
N ASP A 41 0.45 20.70 1.11
CA ASP A 41 1.20 19.50 1.45
C ASP A 41 0.49 18.25 0.88
N GLU A 42 1.27 17.29 0.36
CA GLU A 42 0.73 16.07 -0.23
C GLU A 42 0.97 14.85 0.67
N ASP A 43 -0.10 14.16 1.07
CA ASP A 43 -0.01 12.91 1.81
C ASP A 43 0.25 11.72 0.87
N LEU A 44 1.48 11.21 0.91
CA LEU A 44 1.96 10.12 0.07
C LEU A 44 2.16 8.83 0.88
N CYS A 45 1.96 7.70 0.22
CA CYS A 45 2.38 6.38 0.67
C CYS A 45 3.65 5.97 -0.06
N CYS A 46 4.65 5.52 0.69
CA CYS A 46 5.85 4.88 0.14
C CYS A 46 5.52 3.42 -0.15
N VAL A 47 5.33 3.10 -1.42
CA VAL A 47 4.96 1.78 -1.92
C VAL A 47 6.20 1.12 -2.51
N TYR A 48 6.65 0.05 -1.87
CA TYR A 48 7.70 -0.82 -2.40
C TYR A 48 7.06 -1.88 -3.32
N VAL A 49 7.47 -1.90 -4.59
CA VAL A 49 7.02 -2.87 -5.59
C VAL A 49 8.15 -3.88 -5.82
N PRO A 50 8.05 -5.09 -5.26
CA PRO A 50 9.12 -6.08 -5.36
C PRO A 50 9.16 -6.70 -6.75
N THR A 51 10.35 -7.20 -7.10
CA THR A 51 10.53 -8.23 -8.12
C THR A 51 10.25 -9.61 -7.52
N ASN A 52 10.75 -10.68 -8.13
CA ASN A 52 10.73 -12.03 -7.55
C ASN A 52 11.64 -12.19 -6.30
N HIS A 53 12.47 -11.20 -5.97
CA HIS A 53 13.27 -11.15 -4.75
C HIS A 53 12.82 -9.99 -3.85
N LEU A 54 12.31 -10.29 -2.65
CA LEU A 54 11.67 -9.35 -1.69
C LEU A 54 12.48 -8.11 -1.27
N TYR A 55 13.76 -8.03 -1.62
CA TYR A 55 14.64 -6.90 -1.31
C TYR A 55 15.11 -6.13 -2.55
N ILE A 56 14.66 -6.55 -3.74
CA ILE A 56 14.98 -5.92 -5.02
C ILE A 56 13.67 -5.51 -5.68
N GLY A 57 13.52 -4.24 -5.95
CA GLY A 57 12.30 -3.68 -6.51
C GLY A 57 12.35 -2.17 -6.57
N ASP A 58 11.25 -1.59 -6.99
CA ASP A 58 11.08 -0.16 -7.13
C ASP A 58 10.41 0.44 -5.89
N ILE A 59 10.66 1.72 -5.65
CA ILE A 59 9.97 2.50 -4.63
C ILE A 59 9.20 3.61 -5.34
N PHE A 60 7.89 3.65 -5.10
CA PHE A 60 7.01 4.68 -5.61
C PHE A 60 6.43 5.50 -4.45
N LEU A 61 6.40 6.82 -4.60
CA LEU A 61 5.60 7.69 -3.76
C LEU A 61 4.28 7.92 -4.47
N VAL A 62 3.18 7.45 -3.87
CA VAL A 62 1.85 7.48 -4.47
C VAL A 62 0.91 8.24 -3.55
N ASN A 63 0.08 9.12 -4.11
CA ASN A 63 -0.92 9.82 -3.31
C ASN A 63 -1.78 8.81 -2.53
N SER A 64 -1.97 9.05 -1.25
CA SER A 64 -2.65 8.09 -0.36
C SER A 64 -4.07 7.75 -0.83
N LYS A 65 -4.71 8.66 -1.57
CA LYS A 65 -6.05 8.51 -2.18
C LYS A 65 -6.06 7.60 -3.41
N ASP A 66 -4.92 7.46 -4.08
CA ASP A 66 -4.77 6.65 -5.31
C ASP A 66 -4.28 5.22 -5.02
N VAL A 67 -3.94 4.92 -3.76
CA VAL A 67 -3.55 3.57 -3.33
C VAL A 67 -4.79 2.71 -3.10
N ILE A 68 -4.87 1.59 -3.82
CA ILE A 68 -5.91 0.57 -3.63
C ILE A 68 -5.42 -0.41 -2.58
N ARG A 69 -6.16 -0.55 -1.48
CA ARG A 69 -5.83 -1.45 -0.36
C ARG A 69 -6.64 -2.76 -0.48
N PRO A 70 -6.04 -3.86 -0.95
CA PRO A 70 -6.74 -5.13 -0.99
C PRO A 70 -6.93 -5.67 0.44
N ASN A 71 -7.96 -6.49 0.62
CA ASN A 71 -8.17 -7.27 1.84
C ASN A 71 -7.21 -8.47 1.85
N LEU A 72 -5.92 -8.17 1.97
CA LEU A 72 -4.82 -9.13 2.08
C LEU A 72 -3.92 -8.74 3.23
N SER A 73 -3.51 -9.74 4.02
CA SER A 73 -2.45 -9.57 4.98
C SER A 73 -1.09 -9.41 4.29
N VAL A 74 -0.13 -8.78 4.98
CA VAL A 74 1.27 -8.71 4.53
C VAL A 74 1.85 -10.09 4.25
N ARG A 75 1.48 -11.10 5.06
CA ARG A 75 1.92 -12.49 4.87
C ARG A 75 1.46 -13.05 3.54
N GLU A 76 0.18 -12.93 3.22
CA GLU A 76 -0.37 -13.38 1.93
C GLU A 76 0.30 -12.64 0.77
N GLY A 77 0.55 -11.33 0.93
CA GLY A 77 1.30 -10.57 -0.07
C GLY A 77 2.72 -11.10 -0.29
N ILE A 78 3.43 -11.49 0.77
CA ILE A 78 4.76 -12.11 0.66
C ILE A 78 4.67 -13.45 -0.08
N GLU A 79 3.66 -14.27 0.22
CA GLU A 79 3.44 -15.55 -0.46
C GLU A 79 3.16 -15.37 -1.96
N ILE A 80 2.41 -14.33 -2.35
CA ILE A 80 2.20 -13.96 -3.76
C ILE A 80 3.53 -13.62 -4.44
N VAL A 81 4.37 -12.81 -3.82
CA VAL A 81 5.65 -12.35 -4.40
C VAL A 81 6.64 -13.50 -4.54
N VAL A 82 6.82 -14.30 -3.49
CA VAL A 82 7.77 -15.44 -3.49
C VAL A 82 7.34 -16.52 -4.48
N SER A 83 6.03 -16.71 -4.66
CA SER A 83 5.50 -17.64 -5.66
C SER A 83 5.52 -17.08 -7.09
N GLY A 84 6.03 -15.87 -7.32
CA GLY A 84 6.00 -15.23 -8.65
C GLY A 84 4.57 -14.97 -9.16
N GLY A 85 3.60 -14.81 -8.27
CA GLY A 85 2.20 -14.55 -8.59
C GLY A 85 1.31 -15.80 -8.63
N MET A 86 1.83 -17.02 -8.47
CA MET A 86 1.01 -18.24 -8.50
C MET A 86 -0.02 -18.32 -7.38
N SER A 87 0.27 -17.72 -6.22
CA SER A 87 -0.65 -17.64 -5.07
C SER A 87 -1.68 -16.52 -5.17
N MET A 88 -1.77 -15.82 -6.31
CA MET A 88 -2.73 -14.72 -6.49
C MET A 88 -4.17 -15.25 -6.40
N PRO A 89 -5.03 -14.70 -5.51
CA PRO A 89 -6.43 -15.09 -5.44
C PRO A 89 -7.18 -14.72 -6.72
N GLN A 90 -8.23 -15.48 -7.03
CA GLN A 90 -9.06 -15.22 -8.21
C GLN A 90 -9.88 -13.93 -8.08
N ILE A 91 -10.12 -13.47 -6.85
CA ILE A 91 -10.88 -12.25 -6.55
C ILE A 91 -10.13 -11.46 -5.48
N LEU A 92 -9.79 -10.21 -5.79
CA LEU A 92 -9.25 -9.24 -4.85
C LEU A 92 -10.37 -8.29 -4.42
N SER A 93 -10.80 -8.39 -3.17
CA SER A 93 -11.69 -7.40 -2.56
C SER A 93 -10.87 -6.27 -1.94
N THR A 94 -11.39 -5.05 -1.91
CA THR A 94 -10.72 -3.89 -1.30
C THR A 94 -11.31 -3.57 0.05
N ILE A 95 -10.47 -3.11 0.97
CA ILE A 95 -10.93 -2.56 2.25
C ILE A 95 -11.53 -1.18 1.95
N ASP A 96 -12.86 -1.10 1.93
CA ASP A 96 -13.60 0.11 1.56
C ASP A 96 -13.27 1.24 2.57
N THR A 97 -12.37 2.16 2.21
CA THR A 97 -11.88 3.25 3.08
C THR A 97 -12.90 4.38 3.24
N ARG A 98 -14.19 4.08 3.05
CA ARG A 98 -15.30 5.05 3.20
C ARG A 98 -15.72 5.29 4.67
N ILE A 99 -15.09 4.61 5.63
CA ILE A 99 -15.46 4.70 7.04
C ILE A 99 -14.83 5.94 7.71
N ASP A 100 -13.59 6.33 7.38
CA ASP A 100 -12.89 7.39 8.15
C ASP A 100 -13.33 8.84 7.88
N VAL A 101 -13.91 9.13 6.71
CA VAL A 101 -14.39 10.51 6.42
C VAL A 101 -15.65 10.84 7.22
N ARG A 102 -16.51 9.84 7.50
CA ARG A 102 -17.76 10.07 8.24
C ARG A 102 -17.55 10.25 9.75
N ASP A 103 -16.54 9.61 10.32
CA ASP A 103 -16.27 9.71 11.77
C ASP A 103 -15.49 10.99 12.13
N ARG A 104 -14.60 11.48 11.25
CA ARG A 104 -13.97 12.80 11.45
C ARG A 104 -14.95 13.96 11.36
N VAL A 105 -15.97 13.88 10.49
CA VAL A 105 -17.01 14.92 10.36
C VAL A 105 -17.98 14.93 11.55
N ARG A 106 -18.20 13.77 12.21
CA ARG A 106 -19.01 13.69 13.43
C ARG A 106 -18.29 14.22 14.67
N SER A 107 -16.99 13.99 14.79
CA SER A 107 -16.20 14.48 15.95
C SER A 107 -16.04 16.01 15.95
N ASN A 108 -15.92 16.65 14.79
CA ASN A 108 -15.82 18.12 14.66
C ASN A 108 -17.14 18.89 14.85
N ARG A 109 -18.25 18.21 15.17
CA ARG A 109 -19.57 18.83 15.42
C ARG A 109 -20.08 18.64 16.85
N SER A 110 -19.21 18.22 17.76
CA SER A 110 -19.50 18.05 19.20
C SER A 110 -18.59 18.90 20.06
#